data_AF-A0A9D5L3M9-F1
#
_entry.id   AF-A0A9D5L3M9-F1
#
_cell.length_a   1.000
_cell.length_b   1.000
_cell.length_c   1.000
_cell.angle_alpha   90.00
_cell.angle_beta   90.00
_cell.angle_gamma   90.00
#
_symmetry.space_group_name_H-M   'P 1'
#
loop_
_entity.id
_entity.type
_entity.pdbx_description
1 polymer ?
#
loop_
_entity_poly.entity_id
_entity_poly.type
_entity_poly.pdbx_seq_one_letter_code
_entity_poly.pdbx_strand_id
1 'polypeptide(L)'
;MKKIVFFLNLLCPFLLAAQYYNPYQQAYEYGQQLVLQQQQAYEQAYNAGYAMGLVQNGQMLIAQGKYRDGFDKFMEAWNDYNYYPALECLGCCSELGIGVERDLDMADIYYEEGANHYEPNCMAAVRRINSNGHYPSSYKNNVISSLQAKFGVGSGSSNYNYNNNGYSAPVTPSYNSDSNSSSVYSTCRICGGSGTCASCHGTGGEWRDTGYYTGSGNKSWIACPSCNGNKRCFNCHGTGKQ
;
A
#
# COMPACT_ATOMS: atom_id res chain seq x y z
N MET A 1 -9.13 -83.90 -32.51
CA MET A 1 -10.09 -82.84 -32.13
C MET A 1 -9.85 -82.42 -30.68
N LYS A 2 -8.82 -81.61 -30.42
CA LYS A 2 -8.56 -80.95 -29.13
C LYS A 2 -7.92 -79.58 -29.43
N LYS A 3 -8.69 -78.71 -30.07
CA LYS A 3 -8.33 -77.32 -30.39
C LYS A 3 -9.53 -76.39 -30.14
N ILE A 4 -10.22 -76.52 -29.00
CA ILE A 4 -11.33 -75.62 -28.63
C ILE A 4 -11.40 -75.45 -27.11
N VAL A 5 -10.27 -75.13 -26.46
CA VAL A 5 -10.29 -74.66 -25.05
C VAL A 5 -9.48 -73.37 -24.87
N PHE A 6 -8.86 -72.85 -25.94
CA PHE A 6 -8.06 -71.62 -25.89
C PHE A 6 -8.81 -70.36 -26.38
N PHE A 7 -10.12 -70.44 -26.57
CA PHE A 7 -10.95 -69.34 -27.11
C PHE A 7 -11.94 -68.74 -26.10
N LEU A 8 -11.83 -69.07 -24.81
CA LEU A 8 -12.65 -68.44 -23.76
C LEU A 8 -11.97 -67.27 -23.02
N ASN A 9 -10.71 -66.95 -23.36
CA ASN A 9 -9.96 -65.84 -22.75
C ASN A 9 -9.75 -64.62 -23.68
N LEU A 10 -10.45 -64.54 -24.81
CA LEU A 10 -10.33 -63.43 -25.77
C LEU A 10 -11.62 -62.63 -25.97
N LEU A 11 -12.67 -62.92 -25.19
CA LEU A 11 -13.92 -62.16 -25.19
C LEU A 11 -14.20 -61.60 -23.79
N CYS A 12 -13.36 -60.66 -23.34
CA CYS A 12 -13.76 -59.41 -22.69
C CYS A 12 -12.70 -58.80 -21.76
N PRO A 13 -11.79 -57.98 -22.29
CA PRO A 13 -11.39 -56.78 -21.56
C PRO A 13 -12.49 -55.70 -21.63
N PHE A 14 -13.43 -55.77 -22.57
CA PHE A 14 -14.48 -54.76 -22.76
C PHE A 14 -15.67 -54.86 -21.79
N LEU A 15 -15.97 -56.01 -21.19
CA LEU A 15 -17.03 -56.11 -20.16
C LEU A 15 -16.55 -55.77 -18.74
N LEU A 16 -15.23 -55.69 -18.49
CA LEU A 16 -14.69 -55.15 -17.23
C LEU A 16 -14.36 -53.65 -17.32
N ALA A 17 -14.24 -53.11 -18.55
CA ALA A 17 -14.14 -51.68 -18.81
C ALA A 17 -15.51 -50.98 -18.85
N ALA A 18 -16.61 -51.71 -18.73
CA ALA A 18 -17.89 -51.14 -18.32
C ALA A 18 -17.89 -50.94 -16.79
N GLN A 19 -16.85 -50.25 -16.28
CA GLN A 19 -17.00 -49.49 -15.07
C GLN A 19 -18.20 -48.58 -15.33
N TYR A 20 -19.28 -48.87 -14.62
CA TYR A 20 -20.52 -48.13 -14.51
C TYR A 20 -20.23 -46.61 -14.56
N TYR A 21 -20.22 -46.05 -15.77
CA TYR A 21 -20.09 -44.61 -15.99
C TYR A 21 -21.41 -44.00 -15.56
N ASN A 22 -21.52 -43.73 -14.26
CA ASN A 22 -22.70 -43.14 -13.69
C ASN A 22 -22.50 -41.62 -13.65
N PRO A 23 -23.14 -40.86 -14.56
CA PRO A 23 -22.99 -39.40 -14.60
C PRO A 23 -23.42 -38.73 -13.29
N TYR A 24 -24.28 -39.37 -12.48
CA TYR A 24 -24.66 -38.87 -11.16
C TYR A 24 -23.53 -38.99 -10.12
N GLN A 25 -22.74 -40.06 -10.17
CA GLN A 25 -21.60 -40.24 -9.27
C GLN A 25 -20.49 -39.24 -9.60
N GLN A 26 -20.23 -39.01 -10.90
CA GLN A 26 -19.29 -37.99 -11.37
C GLN A 26 -19.72 -36.57 -10.98
N ALA A 27 -21.01 -36.23 -11.11
CA ALA A 27 -21.52 -34.93 -10.70
C ALA A 27 -21.41 -34.70 -9.19
N TYR A 28 -21.61 -35.75 -8.39
CA TYR A 28 -21.43 -35.71 -6.94
C TYR A 28 -19.97 -35.51 -6.54
N GLU A 29 -19.04 -36.28 -7.13
CA GLU A 29 -17.59 -36.14 -6.90
C GLU A 29 -17.08 -34.75 -7.33
N TYR A 30 -17.55 -34.24 -8.48
CA TYR A 30 -17.24 -32.88 -8.93
C TYR A 30 -17.78 -31.81 -7.97
N GLY A 31 -19.01 -31.98 -7.47
CA GLY A 31 -19.58 -31.10 -6.45
C GLY A 31 -18.76 -31.07 -5.15
N GLN A 32 -18.29 -32.23 -4.69
CA GLN A 32 -17.39 -32.30 -3.52
C GLN A 32 -16.04 -31.62 -3.78
N GLN A 33 -15.45 -31.81 -4.97
CA GLN A 33 -14.20 -31.14 -5.35
C GLN A 33 -14.33 -29.61 -5.37
N LEU A 34 -15.46 -29.09 -5.86
CA LEU A 34 -15.73 -27.65 -5.84
C LEU A 34 -15.81 -27.08 -4.41
N VAL A 35 -16.44 -27.81 -3.49
CA VAL A 35 -16.49 -27.39 -2.07
C VAL A 35 -15.09 -27.40 -1.45
N LEU A 36 -14.29 -28.43 -1.73
CA LEU A 36 -12.91 -28.49 -1.25
C LEU A 36 -12.05 -27.37 -1.83
N GLN A 37 -12.18 -27.07 -3.12
CA GLN A 37 -11.48 -25.94 -3.76
C GLN A 37 -11.90 -24.61 -3.13
N GLN A 38 -13.20 -24.43 -2.85
CA GLN A 38 -13.70 -23.23 -2.19
C GLN A 38 -13.14 -23.10 -0.75
N GLN A 39 -13.07 -24.19 0.00
CA GLN A 39 -12.47 -24.19 1.34
C GLN A 39 -10.98 -23.85 1.30
N GLN A 40 -10.22 -24.42 0.36
CA GLN A 40 -8.80 -24.12 0.16
C GLN A 40 -8.59 -22.64 -0.21
N ALA A 41 -9.42 -22.10 -1.10
CA ALA A 41 -9.34 -20.68 -1.47
C ALA A 41 -9.65 -19.76 -0.28
N TYR A 42 -10.61 -20.13 0.57
CA TYR A 42 -10.94 -19.39 1.79
C TYR A 42 -9.77 -19.40 2.79
N GLU A 43 -9.14 -20.56 3.00
CA GLU A 43 -7.98 -20.71 3.87
C GLU A 43 -6.79 -19.87 3.39
N GLN A 44 -6.50 -19.89 2.08
CA GLN A 44 -5.46 -19.05 1.48
C GLN A 44 -5.73 -17.56 1.69
N ALA A 45 -6.98 -17.11 1.48
CA ALA A 45 -7.36 -15.73 1.70
C ALA A 45 -7.24 -15.32 3.19
N TYR A 46 -7.64 -16.21 4.10
CA TYR A 46 -7.49 -15.99 5.54
C TYR A 46 -6.01 -15.83 5.94
N ASN A 47 -5.16 -16.74 5.48
CA ASN A 47 -3.72 -16.73 5.74
C ASN A 47 -3.07 -15.46 5.17
N ALA A 48 -3.45 -15.04 3.96
CA ALA A 48 -2.97 -13.78 3.38
C ALA A 48 -3.40 -12.55 4.21
N GLY A 49 -4.64 -12.54 4.71
CA GLY A 49 -5.14 -11.48 5.58
C GLY A 49 -4.39 -11.43 6.92
N TYR A 50 -4.10 -12.59 7.52
CA TYR A 50 -3.33 -12.67 8.76
C TYR A 50 -1.89 -12.18 8.55
N ALA A 51 -1.23 -12.61 7.47
CA ALA A 51 0.12 -12.18 7.12
C ALA A 51 0.20 -10.68 6.84
N MET A 52 -0.82 -10.10 6.20
CA MET A 52 -0.94 -8.65 6.05
C MET A 52 -1.03 -7.94 7.41
N GLY A 53 -1.73 -8.54 8.38
CA GLY A 53 -1.78 -8.06 9.76
C GLY A 53 -0.43 -8.10 10.46
N LEU A 54 0.36 -9.16 10.26
CA LEU A 54 1.73 -9.28 10.76
C LEU A 54 2.63 -8.18 10.19
N VAL A 55 2.55 -7.91 8.89
CA VAL A 55 3.31 -6.80 8.27
C VAL A 55 2.89 -5.45 8.86
N GLN A 56 1.60 -5.18 9.03
CA GLN A 56 1.17 -3.93 9.67
C GLN A 56 1.66 -3.82 11.12
N ASN A 57 1.67 -4.93 11.86
CA ASN A 57 2.21 -4.98 13.21
C ASN A 57 3.71 -4.68 13.22
N GLY A 58 4.49 -5.31 12.33
CA GLY A 58 5.93 -5.06 12.22
C GLY A 58 6.26 -3.61 11.89
N GLN A 59 5.50 -2.99 10.98
CA GLN A 59 5.65 -1.58 10.64
C GLN A 59 5.34 -0.65 11.84
N MET A 60 4.31 -0.97 12.63
CA MET A 60 3.97 -0.24 13.85
C MET A 60 5.05 -0.40 14.92
N LEU A 61 5.61 -1.60 15.11
CA LEU A 61 6.70 -1.86 16.05
C LEU A 61 7.94 -1.05 15.69
N ILE A 62 8.30 -0.97 14.40
CA ILE A 62 9.38 -0.10 13.93
C ILE A 62 9.08 1.37 14.22
N ALA A 63 7.84 1.84 13.99
CA ALA A 63 7.45 3.20 14.31
C ALA A 63 7.60 3.54 15.81
N GLN A 64 7.35 2.55 16.68
CA GLN A 64 7.51 2.64 18.13
C GLN A 64 8.96 2.50 18.61
N GLY A 65 9.92 2.27 17.70
CA GLY A 65 11.34 2.07 18.03
C GLY A 65 11.70 0.63 18.40
N LYS A 66 10.75 -0.32 18.33
CA LYS A 66 10.98 -1.76 18.56
C LYS A 66 11.40 -2.44 17.26
N TYR A 67 12.59 -2.10 16.79
CA TYR A 67 13.02 -2.47 15.44
C TYR A 67 13.19 -3.99 15.25
N ARG A 68 13.77 -4.67 16.25
CA ARG A 68 14.01 -6.13 16.17
C ARG A 68 12.70 -6.90 16.10
N ASP A 69 11.78 -6.62 17.03
CA ASP A 69 10.46 -7.24 17.05
C ASP A 69 9.71 -7.00 15.73
N GLY A 70 9.85 -5.80 15.15
CA GLY A 70 9.25 -5.46 13.87
C GLY A 70 9.80 -6.29 12.71
N PHE A 71 11.12 -6.47 12.66
CA PHE A 71 11.77 -7.35 11.69
C PHE A 71 11.31 -8.80 11.82
N ASP A 72 11.23 -9.30 13.05
CA ASP A 72 10.80 -10.69 13.31
C ASP A 72 9.35 -10.92 12.83
N LYS A 73 8.47 -9.90 12.90
CA LYS A 73 7.11 -9.99 12.35
C LYS A 73 7.07 -10.07 10.82
N PHE A 74 8.01 -9.42 10.13
CA PHE A 74 8.12 -9.57 8.67
C PHE A 74 8.64 -10.96 8.29
N MET A 75 9.60 -11.49 9.07
CA MET A 75 10.09 -12.86 8.88
C MET A 75 8.98 -13.89 9.10
N GLU A 76 8.16 -13.71 10.13
CA GLU A 76 6.98 -14.57 10.40
C GLU A 76 6.00 -14.54 9.22
N ALA A 77 5.67 -13.35 8.70
CA ALA A 77 4.79 -13.21 7.55
C ALA A 77 5.34 -13.92 6.29
N TRP A 78 6.64 -13.83 6.05
CA TRP A 78 7.26 -14.48 4.90
C TRP A 78 7.39 -15.99 5.08
N ASN A 79 8.00 -16.46 6.17
CA ASN A 79 8.33 -17.87 6.37
C ASN A 79 7.09 -18.74 6.61
N ASP A 80 6.13 -18.25 7.39
CA ASP A 80 5.01 -19.08 7.84
C ASP A 80 3.82 -18.99 6.87
N TYR A 81 3.70 -17.88 6.14
CA TYR A 81 2.55 -17.60 5.27
C TYR A 81 2.90 -17.36 3.81
N ASN A 82 4.17 -17.44 3.41
CA ASN A 82 4.66 -17.13 2.06
C ASN A 82 4.17 -15.78 1.54
N TYR A 83 4.08 -14.78 2.43
CA TYR A 83 3.56 -13.48 2.09
C TYR A 83 4.66 -12.59 1.51
N TYR A 84 4.85 -12.69 0.19
CA TYR A 84 5.89 -11.96 -0.55
C TYR A 84 5.94 -10.45 -0.34
N PRO A 85 4.84 -9.71 -0.08
CA PRO A 85 4.94 -8.29 0.26
C PRO A 85 5.75 -7.98 1.53
N ALA A 86 6.00 -8.97 2.40
CA ALA A 86 6.90 -8.82 3.55
C ALA A 86 8.38 -8.68 3.14
N LEU A 87 8.77 -9.21 1.98
CA LEU A 87 10.15 -9.16 1.49
C LEU A 87 10.63 -7.73 1.22
N GLU A 88 9.72 -6.85 0.81
CA GLU A 88 10.00 -5.41 0.66
C GLU A 88 10.49 -4.82 1.99
N CYS A 89 9.74 -5.09 3.06
CA CYS A 89 10.06 -4.62 4.40
C CYS A 89 11.36 -5.25 4.94
N LEU A 90 11.61 -6.54 4.65
CA LEU A 90 12.85 -7.23 5.04
C LEU A 90 14.08 -6.69 4.31
N GLY A 91 13.97 -6.47 2.99
CA GLY A 91 15.00 -5.85 2.18
C GLY A 91 15.34 -4.45 2.68
N CYS A 92 14.32 -3.67 3.01
CA CYS A 92 14.51 -2.34 3.56
C CYS A 92 15.20 -2.35 4.93
N CYS A 93 14.79 -3.26 5.81
CA CYS A 93 15.42 -3.40 7.12
C CYS A 93 16.90 -3.77 7.00
N SER A 94 17.25 -4.63 6.05
CA SER A 94 18.63 -5.05 5.79
C SER A 94 19.45 -3.93 5.12
N GLU A 95 18.87 -3.21 4.15
CA GLU A 95 19.51 -2.10 3.45
C GLU A 95 19.87 -0.93 4.38
N LEU A 96 18.99 -0.65 5.35
CA LEU A 96 19.09 0.50 6.25
C LEU A 96 19.57 0.16 7.66
N GLY A 97 19.69 -1.13 8.00
CA GLY A 97 20.02 -1.59 9.35
C GLY A 97 18.94 -1.28 10.39
N ILE A 98 17.68 -1.63 10.09
CA ILE A 98 16.53 -1.47 10.99
C ILE A 98 16.26 -2.81 11.68
N GLY A 99 16.66 -2.93 12.95
CA GLY A 99 16.43 -4.15 13.74
C GLY A 99 17.39 -5.30 13.44
N VAL A 100 18.18 -5.15 12.38
CA VAL A 100 19.26 -6.06 11.96
C VAL A 100 20.52 -5.27 11.62
N GLU A 101 21.65 -5.96 11.55
CA GLU A 101 22.87 -5.39 10.98
C GLU A 101 22.63 -5.05 9.51
N ARG A 102 23.27 -3.97 9.05
CA ARG A 102 23.12 -3.53 7.67
C ARG A 102 23.89 -4.46 6.74
N ASP A 103 23.16 -5.13 5.87
CA ASP A 103 23.68 -6.07 4.88
C ASP A 103 23.00 -5.79 3.53
N LEU A 104 23.80 -5.34 2.56
CA LEU A 104 23.29 -5.00 1.22
C LEU A 104 23.06 -6.24 0.37
N ASP A 105 23.94 -7.24 0.48
CA ASP A 105 23.82 -8.48 -0.28
C ASP A 105 22.54 -9.20 0.15
N MET A 106 22.25 -9.20 1.45
CA MET A 106 20.99 -9.73 1.97
C MET A 106 19.77 -8.91 1.53
N ALA A 107 19.90 -7.58 1.46
CA ALA A 107 18.82 -6.73 0.95
C ALA A 107 18.49 -7.03 -0.52
N ASP A 108 19.51 -7.23 -1.36
CA ASP A 108 19.35 -7.62 -2.76
C ASP A 108 18.65 -8.97 -2.88
N ILE A 109 19.07 -9.97 -2.08
CA ILE A 109 18.41 -11.29 -2.05
C ILE A 109 16.91 -11.15 -1.76
N TYR A 110 16.53 -10.36 -0.75
CA TYR A 110 15.10 -10.16 -0.44
C TYR A 110 14.34 -9.44 -1.56
N TYR A 111 14.92 -8.39 -2.14
CA TYR A 111 14.28 -7.65 -3.22
C TYR A 111 14.18 -8.44 -4.52
N GLU A 112 15.20 -9.23 -4.87
CA GLU A 112 15.17 -10.10 -6.03
C GLU A 112 14.15 -11.23 -5.85
N GLU A 113 14.10 -11.86 -4.68
CA GLU A 113 13.09 -12.87 -4.39
C GLU A 113 11.68 -12.29 -4.52
N GLY A 114 11.41 -11.13 -3.92
CA GLY A 114 10.10 -10.48 -4.06
C GLY A 114 9.78 -10.10 -5.51
N ALA A 115 10.78 -9.65 -6.27
CA ALA A 115 10.61 -9.31 -7.69
C ALA A 115 10.34 -10.55 -8.56
N ASN A 116 10.94 -11.70 -8.25
CA ASN A 116 10.68 -12.98 -8.92
C ASN A 116 9.23 -13.45 -8.71
N HIS A 117 8.62 -13.08 -7.59
CA HIS A 117 7.20 -13.31 -7.31
C HIS A 117 6.30 -12.14 -7.71
N TYR A 118 6.76 -11.28 -8.63
CA TYR A 118 6.02 -10.15 -9.19
C TYR A 118 5.53 -9.13 -8.16
N GLU A 119 6.20 -9.03 -7.01
CA GLU A 119 5.85 -8.03 -6.02
C GLU A 119 6.28 -6.65 -6.51
N PRO A 120 5.35 -5.70 -6.69
CA PRO A 120 5.61 -4.44 -7.39
C PRO A 120 6.62 -3.54 -6.67
N ASN A 121 6.65 -3.54 -5.34
CA ASN A 121 7.56 -2.68 -4.59
C ASN A 121 9.00 -3.20 -4.63
N CYS A 122 9.19 -4.52 -4.60
CA CYS A 122 10.47 -5.21 -4.76
C CYS A 122 11.00 -5.01 -6.17
N MET A 123 10.16 -5.17 -7.20
CA MET A 123 10.55 -4.85 -8.59
C MET A 123 11.00 -3.38 -8.73
N ALA A 124 10.31 -2.45 -8.08
CA ALA A 124 10.70 -1.04 -8.07
C ALA A 124 12.00 -0.80 -7.29
N ALA A 125 12.21 -1.50 -6.17
CA ALA A 125 13.45 -1.46 -5.40
C ALA A 125 14.64 -1.95 -6.24
N VAL A 126 14.52 -3.11 -6.90
CA VAL A 126 15.55 -3.64 -7.82
C VAL A 126 15.86 -2.63 -8.94
N ARG A 127 14.84 -2.05 -9.58
CA ARG A 127 15.03 -1.02 -10.61
C ARG A 127 15.77 0.20 -10.09
N ARG A 128 15.42 0.68 -8.89
CA ARG A 128 16.09 1.80 -8.23
C ARG A 128 17.54 1.44 -7.92
N ILE A 129 17.81 0.26 -7.34
CA ILE A 129 19.17 -0.18 -6.98
C ILE A 129 20.03 -0.25 -8.25
N ASN A 130 19.51 -0.81 -9.34
CA ASN A 130 20.22 -0.87 -10.61
C ASN A 130 20.50 0.50 -11.24
N SER A 131 19.66 1.51 -10.97
CA SER A 131 19.78 2.84 -11.58
C SER A 131 20.55 3.84 -10.71
N ASN A 132 20.36 3.78 -9.40
CA ASN A 132 20.78 4.79 -8.42
C ASN A 132 21.57 4.20 -7.25
N GLY A 133 21.66 2.87 -7.16
CA GLY A 133 22.26 2.17 -6.02
C GLY A 133 21.37 2.11 -4.79
N HIS A 134 21.93 1.53 -3.73
CA HIS A 134 21.29 1.42 -2.43
C HIS A 134 21.15 2.78 -1.73
N TYR A 135 20.12 2.88 -0.88
CA TYR A 135 19.99 4.04 -0.02
C TYR A 135 21.10 4.04 1.04
N PRO A 136 21.61 5.23 1.40
CA PRO A 136 22.55 5.35 2.52
C PRO A 136 21.84 5.04 3.84
N SER A 137 22.58 4.58 4.84
CA SER A 137 22.05 4.29 6.18
C SER A 137 21.36 5.48 6.85
N SER A 138 21.73 6.72 6.48
CA SER A 138 21.06 7.94 6.95
C SER A 138 19.58 8.02 6.54
N TYR A 139 19.17 7.29 5.50
CA TYR A 139 17.79 7.25 5.02
C TYR A 139 16.84 6.55 6.00
N LYS A 140 17.37 5.77 6.96
CA LYS A 140 16.63 5.12 8.05
C LYS A 140 15.67 6.04 8.79
N ASN A 141 16.06 7.29 9.03
CA ASN A 141 15.21 8.23 9.79
C ASN A 141 13.99 8.69 8.98
N ASN A 142 14.13 8.88 7.67
CA ASN A 142 13.00 9.25 6.80
C ASN A 142 11.95 8.16 6.82
N VAL A 143 12.43 6.93 6.76
CA VAL A 143 11.65 5.71 6.82
C VAL A 143 10.86 5.60 8.12
N ILE A 144 11.55 5.66 9.26
CA ILE A 144 10.90 5.56 10.58
C ILE A 144 9.89 6.70 10.76
N SER A 145 10.23 7.90 10.30
CA SER A 145 9.35 9.07 10.34
C SER A 145 8.08 8.87 9.52
N SER A 146 8.18 8.32 8.31
CA SER A 146 7.03 7.98 7.47
C SER A 146 6.12 6.95 8.14
N LEU A 147 6.71 5.94 8.81
CA LEU A 147 5.94 4.96 9.59
C LEU A 147 5.23 5.61 10.79
N GLN A 148 5.94 6.46 11.55
CA GLN A 148 5.37 7.21 12.67
C GLN A 148 4.19 8.08 12.22
N ALA A 149 4.32 8.77 11.09
CA ALA A 149 3.25 9.56 10.51
C ALA A 149 2.05 8.71 10.11
N LYS A 150 2.26 7.52 9.51
CA LYS A 150 1.17 6.62 9.15
C LYS A 150 0.40 6.09 10.36
N PHE A 151 1.10 5.69 11.42
CA PHE A 151 0.47 5.07 12.59
C PHE A 151 0.15 6.06 13.72
N GLY A 152 0.44 7.34 13.55
CA GLY A 152 0.25 8.36 14.59
C GLY A 152 1.07 8.11 15.85
N VAL A 153 2.22 7.42 15.73
CA VAL A 153 3.08 7.07 16.87
C VAL A 153 4.02 8.24 17.14
N GLY A 154 3.71 9.05 18.15
CA GLY A 154 4.53 10.18 18.57
C GLY A 154 5.55 9.78 19.63
N SER A 155 6.85 9.90 19.32
CA SER A 155 7.85 10.23 20.33
C SER A 155 7.77 11.73 20.55
N GLY A 156 7.54 12.17 21.80
CA GLY A 156 7.51 13.59 22.12
C GLY A 156 8.74 14.31 21.56
N SER A 157 8.49 15.38 20.80
CA SER A 157 9.40 16.48 20.49
C SER A 157 10.72 16.12 19.78
N SER A 158 10.71 16.24 18.45
CA SER A 158 11.69 17.05 17.73
C SER A 158 11.15 17.49 16.36
N ASN A 159 10.68 18.74 16.33
CA ASN A 159 10.93 19.70 15.26
C ASN A 159 10.70 19.22 13.81
N TYR A 160 9.45 18.88 13.47
CA TYR A 160 8.96 19.30 12.16
C TYR A 160 8.73 20.81 12.23
N ASN A 161 9.73 21.56 11.79
CA ASN A 161 9.60 22.96 11.44
C ASN A 161 8.66 23.05 10.23
N TYR A 162 7.35 22.96 10.47
CA TYR A 162 6.43 23.78 9.73
C TYR A 162 6.75 25.20 10.17
N ASN A 163 7.43 25.95 9.30
CA ASN A 163 7.46 27.39 9.40
C ASN A 163 6.05 27.90 9.10
N ASN A 164 5.17 27.75 10.09
CA ASN A 164 3.88 28.39 10.18
C ASN A 164 3.94 29.31 11.40
N ASN A 165 4.83 30.30 11.28
CA ASN A 165 4.79 31.47 12.13
C ASN A 165 3.68 32.38 11.58
N GLY A 166 2.52 32.37 12.22
CA GLY A 166 1.40 33.19 11.78
C GLY A 166 0.07 33.07 12.51
N TYR A 167 -0.01 32.46 13.69
CA TYR A 167 -1.14 32.70 14.58
C TYR A 167 -0.70 33.59 15.74
N SER A 168 -0.64 34.89 15.47
CA SER A 168 -0.89 35.90 16.49
C SER A 168 -2.35 35.80 16.92
N ALA A 169 -2.59 35.88 18.23
CA ALA A 169 -3.89 36.07 18.86
C ALA A 169 -4.73 37.16 18.15
N PRO A 170 -6.07 37.15 18.29
CA PRO A 170 -6.95 38.03 17.51
C PRO A 170 -6.64 39.49 17.82
N VAL A 171 -5.98 40.17 16.88
CA VAL A 171 -5.90 41.62 16.89
C VAL A 171 -7.27 42.09 16.43
N THR A 172 -7.97 42.79 17.31
CA THR A 172 -9.15 43.60 16.97
C THR A 172 -8.88 44.41 15.70
N PRO A 173 -9.75 44.38 14.67
CA PRO A 173 -9.55 45.22 13.51
C PRO A 173 -9.71 46.69 13.90
N SER A 174 -8.60 47.42 13.91
CA SER A 174 -8.60 48.87 13.80
C SER A 174 -9.20 49.21 12.44
N TYR A 175 -10.32 49.94 12.45
CA TYR A 175 -10.91 50.53 11.27
C TYR A 175 -9.96 51.61 10.77
N ASN A 176 -9.35 51.39 9.61
CA ASN A 176 -8.91 52.49 8.77
C ASN A 176 -9.73 52.46 7.48
N SER A 177 -10.59 53.46 7.43
CA SER A 177 -11.43 53.88 6.34
C SER A 177 -10.58 54.53 5.25
N ASP A 178 -10.58 53.93 4.07
CA ASP A 178 -10.37 54.67 2.83
C ASP A 178 -11.50 54.30 1.86
N SER A 179 -12.45 55.22 1.78
CA SER A 179 -13.52 55.27 0.80
C SER A 179 -12.98 55.85 -0.52
N ASN A 180 -13.17 55.16 -1.66
CA ASN A 180 -14.14 55.59 -2.68
C ASN A 180 -14.20 54.67 -3.92
N SER A 181 -15.42 54.60 -4.47
CA SER A 181 -15.83 54.28 -5.85
C SER A 181 -16.23 52.84 -6.24
N SER A 182 -17.56 52.69 -6.31
CA SER A 182 -18.39 51.94 -7.27
C SER A 182 -17.99 50.49 -7.59
N SER A 183 -18.57 49.59 -6.80
CA SER A 183 -18.71 48.20 -7.19
C SER A 183 -19.93 47.62 -6.46
N VAL A 184 -20.93 47.15 -7.19
CA VAL A 184 -22.21 46.58 -6.69
C VAL A 184 -22.02 45.26 -5.92
N TYR A 185 -20.77 44.84 -5.73
CA TYR A 185 -20.40 43.59 -5.08
C TYR A 185 -19.52 43.86 -3.86
N SER A 186 -19.67 43.01 -2.86
CA SER A 186 -18.80 42.99 -1.68
C SER A 186 -17.61 42.05 -1.91
N THR A 187 -16.48 42.32 -1.27
CA THR A 187 -15.32 41.43 -1.35
C THR A 187 -15.64 40.10 -0.69
N CYS A 188 -15.32 38.98 -1.35
CA CYS A 188 -15.61 37.66 -0.82
C CYS A 188 -14.84 37.40 0.48
N ARG A 189 -15.57 37.32 1.60
CA ARG A 189 -15.02 37.16 2.97
C ARG A 189 -14.19 35.90 3.16
N ILE A 190 -14.43 34.86 2.37
CA ILE A 190 -13.73 33.57 2.47
C ILE A 190 -12.33 33.62 1.82
N CYS A 191 -12.18 34.35 0.71
CA CYS A 191 -10.93 34.40 -0.04
C CYS A 191 -10.25 35.77 -0.01
N GLY A 192 -10.82 36.74 0.72
CA GLY A 192 -10.33 38.11 0.81
C GLY A 192 -10.33 38.84 -0.54
N GLY A 193 -11.15 38.41 -1.50
CA GLY A 193 -11.17 38.97 -2.86
C GLY A 193 -10.28 38.26 -3.88
N SER A 194 -9.46 37.29 -3.47
CA SER A 194 -8.53 36.62 -4.39
C SER A 194 -9.20 35.69 -5.42
N GLY A 195 -10.43 35.23 -5.15
CA GLY A 195 -11.13 34.24 -5.98
C GLY A 195 -10.54 32.82 -5.89
N THR A 196 -9.39 32.63 -5.24
CA THR A 196 -8.72 31.34 -5.10
C THR A 196 -9.25 30.54 -3.92
N CYS A 197 -9.15 29.21 -3.98
CA CYS A 197 -9.52 28.34 -2.86
C CYS A 197 -8.70 28.70 -1.63
N ALA A 198 -9.35 29.10 -0.54
CA ALA A 198 -8.68 29.50 0.69
C ALA A 198 -7.90 28.35 1.36
N SER A 199 -8.28 27.10 1.09
CA SER A 199 -7.67 25.91 1.71
C SER A 199 -6.42 25.42 0.99
N CYS A 200 -6.29 25.69 -0.31
CA CYS A 200 -5.12 25.26 -1.10
C CYS A 200 -4.39 26.43 -1.78
N HIS A 201 -4.85 27.66 -1.57
CA HIS A 201 -4.34 28.89 -2.18
C HIS A 201 -4.13 28.78 -3.71
N GLY A 202 -5.02 28.04 -4.38
CA GLY A 202 -4.97 27.83 -5.84
C GLY A 202 -4.13 26.66 -6.35
N THR A 203 -3.52 25.83 -5.49
CA THR A 203 -2.78 24.63 -5.94
C THR A 203 -3.69 23.52 -6.48
N GLY A 204 -4.90 23.38 -5.93
CA GLY A 204 -5.93 22.43 -6.36
C GLY A 204 -5.79 21.03 -5.74
N GLY A 205 -4.68 20.75 -5.05
CA GLY A 205 -4.39 19.44 -4.50
C GLY A 205 -2.89 19.26 -4.32
N GLU A 206 -2.50 18.05 -3.95
CA GLU A 206 -1.10 17.67 -3.78
C GLU A 206 -0.84 16.27 -4.33
N TRP A 207 0.40 16.04 -4.74
CA TRP A 207 0.87 14.72 -5.11
C TRP A 207 1.38 14.01 -3.87
N ARG A 208 0.81 12.85 -3.53
CA ARG A 208 1.32 11.99 -2.45
C ARG A 208 1.88 10.69 -3.00
N ASP A 209 2.97 10.21 -2.42
CA ASP A 209 3.54 8.90 -2.74
C ASP A 209 2.60 7.79 -2.24
N THR A 210 2.26 6.82 -3.09
CA THR A 210 1.40 5.68 -2.74
C THR A 210 2.16 4.37 -2.51
N GLY A 211 3.48 4.38 -2.73
CA GLY A 211 4.36 3.26 -2.40
C GLY A 211 4.94 3.41 -1.00
N TYR A 212 4.98 2.32 -0.24
CA TYR A 212 5.39 2.36 1.16
C TYR A 212 6.88 2.68 1.37
N TYR A 213 7.71 2.44 0.35
CA TYR A 213 9.16 2.68 0.37
C TYR A 213 9.80 2.98 -0.98
N THR A 214 9.03 3.00 -2.06
CA THR A 214 9.58 3.26 -3.37
C THR A 214 9.58 4.76 -3.59
N GLY A 215 10.70 5.42 -3.28
CA GLY A 215 11.01 6.80 -3.66
C GLY A 215 10.98 7.09 -5.17
N SER A 216 10.30 6.27 -5.97
CA SER A 216 10.05 6.45 -7.39
C SER A 216 8.63 5.98 -7.78
N GLY A 217 7.72 6.94 -7.98
CA GLY A 217 6.89 6.93 -9.19
C GLY A 217 5.37 6.91 -9.02
N ASN A 218 4.80 6.21 -8.04
CA ASN A 218 3.34 6.16 -7.93
C ASN A 218 2.83 7.32 -7.08
N LYS A 219 3.02 8.54 -7.58
CA LYS A 219 2.37 9.72 -7.01
C LYS A 219 0.90 9.71 -7.42
N SER A 220 -0.01 9.65 -6.46
CA SER A 220 -1.43 9.86 -6.73
C SER A 220 -1.77 11.30 -6.40
N TRP A 221 -2.47 11.96 -7.34
CA TRP A 221 -2.98 13.30 -7.13
C TRP A 221 -4.18 13.24 -6.19
N ILE A 222 -4.04 13.86 -5.02
CA ILE A 222 -5.13 14.04 -4.08
C ILE A 222 -5.68 15.44 -4.28
N ALA A 223 -6.88 15.51 -4.86
CA ALA A 223 -7.57 16.77 -5.04
C ALA A 223 -7.86 17.43 -3.69
N CYS A 224 -7.71 18.76 -3.62
CA CYS A 224 -8.06 19.53 -2.44
C CYS A 224 -9.56 19.32 -2.11
N PRO A 225 -9.91 18.82 -0.92
CA PRO A 225 -11.31 18.52 -0.58
C PRO A 225 -12.25 19.72 -0.65
N SER A 226 -11.70 20.93 -0.46
CA SER A 226 -12.48 22.18 -0.43
C SER A 226 -12.78 22.74 -1.83
N CYS A 227 -12.05 22.33 -2.87
CA CYS A 227 -12.30 22.79 -4.25
C CYS A 227 -12.37 21.67 -5.29
N ASN A 228 -12.19 20.42 -4.88
CA ASN A 228 -12.15 19.23 -5.74
C ASN A 228 -11.25 19.40 -6.97
N GLY A 229 -10.09 20.06 -6.82
CA GLY A 229 -9.16 20.28 -7.94
C GLY A 229 -9.41 21.54 -8.76
N ASN A 230 -10.53 22.23 -8.59
CA ASN A 230 -10.90 23.37 -9.43
C ASN A 230 -10.19 24.68 -9.06
N LYS A 231 -9.41 24.71 -7.96
CA LYS A 231 -8.56 25.85 -7.51
C LYS A 231 -9.31 27.13 -7.14
N ARG A 232 -10.61 27.18 -7.38
CA ARG A 232 -11.50 28.33 -7.14
C ARG A 232 -12.04 28.31 -5.71
N CYS A 233 -12.26 29.49 -5.16
CA CYS A 233 -12.99 29.65 -3.91
C CYS A 233 -14.38 29.03 -4.06
N PHE A 234 -14.76 28.11 -3.18
CA PHE A 234 -16.07 27.46 -3.23
C PHE A 234 -17.23 28.45 -3.03
N ASN A 235 -16.98 29.59 -2.36
CA ASN A 235 -18.01 30.55 -2.02
C ASN A 235 -18.27 31.61 -3.12
N CYS A 236 -17.26 31.99 -3.88
CA CYS A 236 -17.40 32.99 -4.97
C CYS A 236 -17.09 32.41 -6.36
N HIS A 237 -16.80 31.11 -6.44
CA HIS A 237 -16.50 30.38 -7.68
C HIS A 237 -15.42 31.02 -8.56
N GLY A 238 -14.47 31.74 -7.97
CA GLY A 238 -13.37 32.39 -8.70
C GLY A 238 -13.52 33.90 -8.89
N THR A 239 -14.68 34.49 -8.56
CA THR A 239 -14.92 35.90 -8.86
C THR A 239 -14.24 36.86 -7.87
N GLY A 240 -13.96 36.40 -6.65
CA GLY A 240 -13.48 37.25 -5.55
C GLY A 240 -14.58 38.13 -4.95
N LYS A 241 -15.83 37.94 -5.37
CA LYS A 241 -16.95 38.87 -5.13
C LYS A 241 -18.15 38.13 -4.53
N GLN A 242 -18.92 38.81 -3.69
CA GLN A 242 -20.14 38.37 -3.01
C GLN A 242 -21.28 39.35 -3.27
#